data_AF-F1RVU7-F1
#
_entry.id   AF-F1RVU7-F1
#
_cell.length_a   1.000
_cell.length_b   1.000
_cell.length_c   1.000
_cell.angle_alpha   90.00
_cell.angle_beta   90.00
_cell.angle_gamma   90.00
#
_symmetry.space_group_name_H-M   'P 1'
#
loop_
_entity.id
_entity.type
_entity.pdbx_description
1 polymer ?
#
loop_
_entity_poly.entity_id
_entity_poly.type
_entity_poly.pdbx_seq_one_letter_code
_entity_poly.pdbx_strand_id
1 'polypeptide(L)'
;MSLLKIYLSGALQDEIARRKAQFKKAWKNDPLYPDWQKEVIKAANVTLDEATAHPALLVSERGRRVTWQETCQDLPSSTQRFSSIPCVLGQLRINSGRAYWEVEVGDMQSWDLGICRDNVTRKGAFIMSPQNGFWAIRLYDGDYWALTSPETSLPLRERPLKVGIFLNYEAGDVSFYNMTDGSHIFTFPQNTFYGVLRPLFRLWSSDSGSLTICSAEGECTDVIHKPTLQVK
;
A
#
# COMPACT_ATOMS: atom_id res chain seq x y z
N MET A 1 -10.03 -8.60 -32.32
CA MET A 1 -9.73 -7.70 -31.18
C MET A 1 -10.16 -6.30 -31.56
N SER A 2 -11.16 -5.74 -30.87
CA SER A 2 -11.84 -4.50 -31.27
C SER A 2 -11.01 -3.25 -30.97
N LEU A 3 -10.95 -2.31 -31.93
CA LEU A 3 -10.32 -0.98 -31.81
C LEU A 3 -10.76 -0.21 -30.56
N LEU A 4 -11.94 -0.53 -30.00
CA LEU A 4 -12.45 0.04 -28.75
C LEU A 4 -11.58 -0.30 -27.52
N LYS A 5 -10.98 -1.50 -27.47
CA LYS A 5 -10.11 -1.91 -26.34
C LYS A 5 -8.78 -1.14 -26.32
N ILE A 6 -8.25 -0.79 -27.49
CA ILE A 6 -6.98 -0.03 -27.63
C ILE A 6 -7.17 1.44 -27.28
N TYR A 7 -8.31 2.03 -27.67
CA TYR A 7 -8.61 3.43 -27.34
C TYR A 7 -8.89 3.62 -25.83
N LEU A 8 -9.55 2.63 -25.20
CA LEU A 8 -9.80 2.61 -23.75
C LEU A 8 -8.52 2.42 -22.94
N SER A 9 -7.53 1.65 -23.42
CA SER A 9 -6.25 1.49 -22.73
C SER A 9 -5.39 2.76 -22.79
N GLY A 10 -5.41 3.50 -23.91
CA GLY A 10 -4.71 4.79 -24.03
C GLY A 10 -5.30 5.85 -23.10
N ALA A 11 -6.62 6.04 -23.12
CA ALA A 11 -7.29 7.01 -22.27
C ALA A 11 -7.13 6.74 -20.75
N LEU A 12 -6.96 5.46 -20.39
CA LEU A 12 -6.77 5.04 -19.00
C LEU A 12 -5.33 5.25 -18.49
N GLN A 13 -4.35 4.90 -19.32
CA GLN A 13 -2.95 5.25 -19.05
C GLN A 13 -2.79 6.76 -18.96
N ASP A 14 -3.48 7.50 -19.83
CA ASP A 14 -3.58 8.96 -19.73
C ASP A 14 -4.22 9.40 -18.42
N GLU A 15 -5.24 8.72 -17.89
CA GLU A 15 -5.85 9.08 -16.60
C GLU A 15 -4.94 8.78 -15.40
N ILE A 16 -4.24 7.64 -15.36
CA ILE A 16 -3.20 7.41 -14.36
C ILE A 16 -2.11 8.47 -14.47
N ALA A 17 -1.63 8.72 -15.68
CA ALA A 17 -0.61 9.73 -15.92
C ALA A 17 -1.12 11.13 -15.53
N ARG A 18 -2.38 11.45 -15.80
CA ARG A 18 -3.05 12.70 -15.38
C ARG A 18 -3.17 12.76 -13.88
N ARG A 19 -3.52 11.69 -13.17
CA ARG A 19 -3.63 11.69 -11.71
C ARG A 19 -2.26 11.78 -11.06
N LYS A 20 -1.26 11.05 -11.56
CA LYS A 20 0.15 11.24 -11.21
C LYS A 20 0.60 12.68 -11.50
N ALA A 21 0.20 13.27 -12.63
CA ALA A 21 0.55 14.64 -13.00
C ALA A 21 -0.20 15.71 -12.20
N GLN A 22 -1.47 15.50 -11.87
CA GLN A 22 -2.29 16.37 -11.03
C GLN A 22 -1.74 16.35 -9.61
N PHE A 23 -1.42 15.17 -9.10
CA PHE A 23 -0.70 15.01 -7.84
C PHE A 23 0.64 15.76 -7.89
N LYS A 24 1.40 15.64 -8.98
CA LYS A 24 2.68 16.36 -9.17
C LYS A 24 2.49 17.88 -9.27
N LYS A 25 1.40 18.35 -9.89
CA LYS A 25 1.08 19.77 -10.07
C LYS A 25 0.61 20.38 -8.75
N ALA A 26 -0.30 19.71 -8.04
CA ALA A 26 -0.70 20.09 -6.68
C ALA A 26 0.51 20.13 -5.75
N TRP A 27 1.48 19.23 -5.96
CA TRP A 27 2.76 19.23 -5.26
C TRP A 27 3.69 20.38 -5.56
N LYS A 28 3.81 20.80 -6.82
CA LYS A 28 4.64 21.96 -7.18
C LYS A 28 4.11 23.32 -6.70
N ASN A 29 2.82 23.39 -6.37
CA ASN A 29 2.12 24.63 -6.05
C ASN A 29 1.83 24.80 -4.54
N ASP A 30 2.38 23.93 -3.69
CA ASP A 30 2.22 24.01 -2.24
C ASP A 30 3.11 25.11 -1.65
N PRO A 31 2.55 26.20 -1.06
CA PRO A 31 3.34 27.35 -0.59
C PRO A 31 4.23 27.06 0.63
N LEU A 32 4.09 25.89 1.27
CA LEU A 32 4.76 25.55 2.54
C LEU A 32 6.18 24.98 2.40
N TYR A 33 6.73 24.84 1.19
CA TYR A 33 8.08 24.28 0.99
C TYR A 33 8.93 25.09 -0.03
N PRO A 34 10.19 25.39 0.29
CA PRO A 34 11.07 26.16 -0.58
C PRO A 34 11.43 25.43 -1.88
N ASP A 35 11.53 26.23 -2.96
CA ASP A 35 11.56 25.88 -4.39
C ASP A 35 12.61 24.85 -4.89
N TRP A 36 13.51 24.33 -4.05
CA TRP A 36 14.69 23.57 -4.49
C TRP A 36 14.51 22.05 -4.63
N GLN A 37 13.31 21.49 -4.35
CA GLN A 37 13.01 20.06 -4.57
C GLN A 37 11.74 19.83 -5.42
N LYS A 38 11.73 20.28 -6.67
CA LYS A 38 10.63 20.04 -7.65
C LYS A 38 10.83 18.77 -8.52
N GLU A 39 11.31 17.66 -7.95
CA GLU A 39 11.49 16.34 -8.59
C GLU A 39 10.23 15.43 -8.74
N VAL A 40 10.14 14.66 -9.82
CA VAL A 40 9.22 13.51 -10.02
C VAL A 40 8.69 12.86 -8.72
N ILE A 41 7.37 12.62 -8.56
CA ILE A 41 6.84 11.85 -7.43
C ILE A 41 7.51 10.48 -7.45
N LYS A 42 8.50 10.28 -6.58
CA LYS A 42 9.12 8.98 -6.36
C LYS A 42 8.17 8.17 -5.51
N ALA A 43 8.07 6.87 -5.79
CA ALA A 43 7.40 5.97 -4.87
C ALA A 43 8.06 6.10 -3.49
N ALA A 44 7.25 6.14 -2.45
CA ALA A 44 7.73 6.14 -1.08
C ALA A 44 8.41 4.80 -0.81
N ASN A 45 9.59 4.83 -0.21
CA ASN A 45 10.27 3.63 0.25
C ASN A 45 9.56 3.11 1.50
N VAL A 46 8.56 2.25 1.31
CA VAL A 46 7.81 1.63 2.40
C VAL A 46 8.49 0.32 2.81
N THR A 47 8.72 0.15 4.11
CA THR A 47 9.05 -1.12 4.74
C THR A 47 8.02 -1.42 5.83
N LEU A 48 7.91 -2.68 6.22
CA LEU A 48 7.01 -3.20 7.22
C LEU A 48 7.59 -3.03 8.63
N ASP A 49 6.71 -2.80 9.60
CA ASP A 49 7.03 -2.66 11.01
C ASP A 49 6.69 -3.96 11.76
N GLU A 50 7.72 -4.77 12.00
CA GLU A 50 7.65 -6.04 12.73
C GLU A 50 7.05 -5.91 14.14
N ALA A 51 7.18 -4.74 14.78
CA ALA A 51 6.60 -4.51 16.10
C ALA A 51 5.05 -4.46 16.05
N THR A 52 4.48 -4.22 14.87
CA THR A 52 3.03 -4.19 14.65
C THR A 52 2.46 -5.51 14.15
N ALA A 53 3.31 -6.36 13.55
CA ALA A 53 2.90 -7.57 12.86
C ALA A 53 2.22 -8.57 13.79
N HIS A 54 1.08 -9.10 13.35
CA HIS A 54 0.42 -10.21 14.02
C HIS A 54 1.36 -11.42 14.14
N PRO A 55 1.32 -12.21 15.24
CA PRO A 55 2.23 -13.35 15.45
C PRO A 55 2.22 -14.43 14.36
N ALA A 56 1.14 -14.53 13.59
CA ALA A 56 1.02 -15.43 12.44
C ALA A 56 1.68 -14.89 11.15
N LEU A 57 2.26 -13.68 11.18
CA LEU A 57 2.87 -13.05 10.03
C LEU A 57 4.39 -12.97 10.17
N LEU A 58 5.10 -13.31 9.09
CA LEU A 58 6.53 -13.11 8.96
C LEU A 58 6.83 -11.96 8.02
N VAL A 59 7.62 -11.01 8.51
CA VAL A 59 8.25 -9.97 7.69
C VAL A 59 9.60 -10.48 7.20
N SER A 60 9.88 -10.30 5.92
CA SER A 60 11.11 -10.77 5.27
C SER A 60 11.55 -9.79 4.17
N GLU A 61 12.62 -10.14 3.45
CA GLU A 61 13.15 -9.34 2.33
C GLU A 61 13.42 -7.87 2.72
N ARG A 62 14.21 -7.69 3.78
CA ARG A 62 14.55 -6.36 4.34
C ARG A 62 13.31 -5.52 4.69
N GLY A 63 12.26 -6.19 5.16
CA GLY A 63 11.02 -5.53 5.55
C GLY A 63 10.07 -5.24 4.40
N ARG A 64 10.20 -5.86 3.23
CA ARG A 64 9.32 -5.57 2.08
C ARG A 64 8.27 -6.63 1.80
N ARG A 65 8.49 -7.85 2.28
CA ARG A 65 7.56 -8.97 2.06
C ARG A 65 6.93 -9.40 3.36
N VAL A 66 5.63 -9.66 3.34
CA VAL A 66 4.89 -10.33 4.42
C VAL A 66 4.30 -11.63 3.93
N THR A 67 4.46 -12.68 4.74
CA THR A 67 3.95 -14.04 4.52
C THR A 67 3.25 -14.55 5.76
N TRP A 68 2.40 -15.55 5.60
CA TRP A 68 1.83 -16.29 6.72
C TRP A 68 2.82 -17.34 7.23
N GLN A 69 2.82 -17.61 8.54
CA GLN A 69 3.50 -18.75 9.14
C GLN A 69 2.50 -19.75 9.72
N GLU A 70 2.76 -21.05 9.50
CA GLU A 70 1.92 -22.13 10.04
C GLU A 70 1.85 -22.09 11.57
N THR A 71 2.98 -21.81 12.22
CA THR A 71 3.07 -21.68 13.68
C THR A 71 3.24 -20.21 14.05
N CYS A 72 2.36 -19.71 14.92
CA CYS A 72 2.49 -18.37 15.48
C CYS A 72 3.81 -18.22 16.23
N GLN A 73 4.48 -17.09 16.02
CA GLN A 73 5.69 -16.76 16.77
C GLN A 73 5.38 -16.49 18.23
N ASP A 74 6.25 -16.95 19.13
CA ASP A 74 6.19 -16.60 20.55
C ASP A 74 6.75 -15.19 20.76
N LEU A 75 5.87 -14.20 20.61
CA LEU A 75 6.22 -12.78 20.71
C LEU A 75 5.58 -12.16 21.96
N PRO A 76 6.29 -11.25 22.64
CA PRO A 76 5.76 -10.58 23.82
C PRO A 76 4.52 -9.75 23.45
N SER A 77 3.57 -9.70 24.39
CA SER A 77 2.39 -8.86 24.25
C SER A 77 2.79 -7.39 24.13
N SER A 78 2.29 -6.71 23.10
CA SER A 78 2.50 -5.27 22.90
C SER A 78 1.18 -4.59 22.56
N THR A 79 1.05 -3.31 22.91
CA THR A 79 -0.08 -2.47 22.48
C THR A 79 0.02 -2.08 21.01
N GLN A 80 1.24 -2.13 20.44
CA GLN A 80 1.47 -1.90 19.02
C GLN A 80 1.13 -3.13 18.16
N ARG A 81 1.08 -4.33 18.73
CA ARG A 81 0.87 -5.54 17.93
C ARG A 81 -0.60 -5.77 17.63
N PHE A 82 -0.93 -6.07 16.38
CA PHE A 82 -2.23 -6.66 16.05
C PHE A 82 -2.30 -8.07 16.64
N SER A 83 -3.36 -8.37 17.41
CA SER A 83 -3.56 -9.70 17.98
C SER A 83 -4.88 -10.35 17.58
N SER A 84 -5.82 -9.58 17.03
CA SER A 84 -7.12 -10.11 16.60
C SER A 84 -7.19 -10.45 15.13
N ILE A 85 -6.43 -9.72 14.31
CA ILE A 85 -6.40 -9.91 12.86
C ILE A 85 -4.97 -9.98 12.36
N PRO A 86 -4.69 -10.82 11.34
CA PRO A 86 -3.39 -10.98 10.68
C PRO A 86 -3.00 -9.74 9.85
N CYS A 87 -2.74 -8.63 10.54
CA CYS A 87 -2.32 -7.35 9.97
C CYS A 87 -0.88 -7.00 10.35
N VAL A 88 -0.24 -6.19 9.52
CA VAL A 88 1.02 -5.49 9.77
C VAL A 88 0.95 -4.08 9.17
N LEU A 89 1.60 -3.12 9.81
CA LEU A 89 1.70 -1.74 9.31
C LEU A 89 3.05 -1.47 8.66
N GLY A 90 3.09 -0.51 7.75
CA GLY A 90 4.34 0.06 7.24
C GLY A 90 5.01 0.99 8.27
N GLN A 91 6.34 1.07 8.28
CA GLN A 91 7.11 2.02 9.09
C GLN A 91 6.90 3.48 8.66
N LEU A 92 6.49 3.71 7.42
CA LEU A 92 6.16 5.05 6.92
C LEU A 92 5.01 5.65 7.74
N ARG A 93 5.24 6.87 8.25
CA ARG A 93 4.31 7.65 9.08
C ARG A 93 4.01 8.96 8.35
N ILE A 94 2.74 9.20 8.07
CA ILE A 94 2.29 10.30 7.21
C ILE A 94 1.29 11.15 7.98
N ASN A 95 1.62 12.41 8.24
CA ASN A 95 0.75 13.37 8.91
C ASN A 95 0.56 14.66 8.09
N SER A 96 1.14 14.70 6.89
CA SER A 96 1.03 15.78 5.92
C SER A 96 1.52 15.30 4.57
N GLY A 97 1.24 16.10 3.55
CA GLY A 97 1.67 15.92 2.19
C GLY A 97 1.06 14.70 1.53
N ARG A 98 1.90 14.06 0.73
CA ARG A 98 1.46 13.20 -0.35
C ARG A 98 2.39 12.00 -0.44
N ALA A 99 1.83 10.81 -0.58
CA ALA A 99 2.60 9.58 -0.67
C ALA A 99 2.01 8.62 -1.71
N TYR A 100 2.87 7.78 -2.26
CA TYR A 100 2.52 6.76 -3.24
C TYR A 100 3.39 5.53 -3.02
N TRP A 101 2.82 4.33 -3.07
CA TRP A 101 3.57 3.08 -3.15
C TRP A 101 2.79 2.02 -3.91
N GLU A 102 3.49 0.97 -4.35
CA GLU A 102 2.91 -0.16 -5.07
C GLU A 102 3.13 -1.45 -4.29
N VAL A 103 2.15 -2.35 -4.37
CA VAL A 103 2.19 -3.66 -3.70
C VAL A 103 1.88 -4.74 -4.73
N GLU A 104 2.77 -5.71 -4.85
CA GLU A 104 2.55 -6.92 -5.62
C GLU A 104 1.67 -7.87 -4.81
N VAL A 105 0.58 -8.30 -5.45
CA VAL A 105 -0.43 -9.19 -4.89
C VAL A 105 -0.59 -10.47 -5.72
N GLY A 106 -0.01 -10.54 -6.91
CA GLY A 106 -0.01 -11.74 -7.77
C GLY A 106 -1.41 -12.34 -7.96
N ASP A 107 -1.48 -13.68 -7.91
CA ASP A 107 -2.73 -14.44 -8.06
C ASP A 107 -3.39 -14.79 -6.70
N MET A 108 -3.07 -14.06 -5.63
CA MET A 108 -3.62 -14.29 -4.28
C MET A 108 -5.14 -14.09 -4.25
N GLN A 109 -5.90 -14.94 -3.55
CA GLN A 109 -7.37 -14.86 -3.51
C GLN A 109 -7.97 -14.04 -2.38
N SER A 110 -7.15 -13.64 -1.40
CA SER A 110 -7.61 -12.87 -0.24
C SER A 110 -6.51 -11.97 0.35
N TRP A 111 -6.78 -10.68 0.51
CA TRP A 111 -5.92 -9.69 1.18
C TRP A 111 -6.69 -8.39 1.47
N ASP A 112 -6.26 -7.60 2.47
CA ASP A 112 -6.68 -6.20 2.61
C ASP A 112 -5.45 -5.28 2.46
N LEU A 113 -5.60 -4.20 1.69
CA LEU A 113 -4.54 -3.20 1.45
C LEU A 113 -5.09 -1.78 1.64
N GLY A 114 -4.30 -0.90 2.26
CA GLY A 114 -4.65 0.50 2.35
C GLY A 114 -3.83 1.28 3.36
N ILE A 115 -4.51 2.16 4.09
CA ILE A 115 -3.93 2.93 5.20
C ILE A 115 -4.83 2.87 6.42
N CYS A 116 -4.25 3.13 7.58
CA CYS A 116 -5.00 3.36 8.81
C CYS A 116 -4.36 4.47 9.65
N ARG A 117 -5.09 4.99 10.63
CA ARG A 117 -4.50 5.81 11.68
C ARG A 117 -3.50 4.99 12.49
N ASP A 118 -2.45 5.61 13.01
CA ASP A 118 -1.49 4.92 13.87
C ASP A 118 -2.13 4.49 15.20
N ASN A 119 -3.20 5.13 15.65
CA ASN A 119 -3.86 4.81 16.91
C ASN A 119 -5.13 3.94 16.76
N VAL A 120 -5.29 3.22 15.65
CA VAL A 120 -6.42 2.29 15.50
C VAL A 120 -6.41 1.18 16.56
N THR A 121 -7.60 0.66 16.87
CA THR A 121 -7.76 -0.55 17.68
C THR A 121 -7.06 -1.73 17.02
N ARG A 122 -6.21 -2.45 17.78
CA ARG A 122 -5.42 -3.60 17.30
C ARG A 122 -5.78 -4.93 17.98
N LYS A 123 -6.69 -4.89 18.96
CA LYS A 123 -7.13 -6.02 19.80
C LYS A 123 -8.64 -6.00 20.00
N GLY A 124 -9.21 -7.16 20.34
CA GLY A 124 -10.67 -7.34 20.44
C GLY A 124 -11.37 -7.32 19.09
N ALA A 125 -12.70 -7.22 19.12
CA ALA A 125 -13.54 -7.14 17.93
C ALA A 125 -13.64 -5.68 17.45
N PHE A 126 -13.40 -5.45 16.16
CA PHE A 126 -13.58 -4.16 15.52
C PHE A 126 -13.87 -4.34 14.02
N ILE A 127 -14.45 -3.32 13.41
CA ILE A 127 -14.73 -3.28 11.97
C ILE A 127 -13.70 -2.36 11.32
N MET A 128 -13.09 -2.80 10.22
CA MET A 128 -12.24 -1.94 9.40
C MET A 128 -13.15 -1.02 8.57
N SER A 129 -13.22 0.25 8.95
CA SER A 129 -13.96 1.29 8.21
C SER A 129 -13.33 2.67 8.43
N PRO A 130 -13.65 3.68 7.58
CA PRO A 130 -13.18 5.05 7.75
C PRO A 130 -13.52 5.64 9.13
N GLN A 131 -14.70 5.30 9.66
CA GLN A 131 -15.14 5.75 10.99
C GLN A 131 -14.20 5.25 12.10
N ASN A 132 -13.66 4.05 11.93
CA ASN A 132 -12.68 3.45 12.84
C ASN A 132 -11.22 3.75 12.44
N GLY A 133 -11.00 4.65 11.48
CA GLY A 133 -9.68 5.10 11.05
C GLY A 133 -8.98 4.18 10.05
N PHE A 134 -9.73 3.39 9.27
CA PHE A 134 -9.20 2.52 8.22
C PHE A 134 -9.73 2.93 6.85
N TRP A 135 -8.83 3.05 5.87
CA TRP A 135 -9.17 3.30 4.46
C TRP A 135 -8.46 2.24 3.63
N ALA A 136 -9.16 1.15 3.34
CA ALA A 136 -8.59 -0.02 2.68
C ALA A 136 -9.58 -0.65 1.70
N ILE A 137 -9.02 -1.32 0.70
CA ILE A 137 -9.76 -2.24 -0.17
C ILE A 137 -9.42 -3.68 0.22
N ARG A 138 -10.32 -4.58 -0.10
CA ARG A 138 -10.26 -6.00 0.18
C ARG A 138 -10.41 -6.78 -1.11
N LEU A 139 -9.63 -7.85 -1.21
CA LEU A 139 -9.96 -9.03 -1.99
C LEU A 139 -10.32 -10.13 -0.99
N TYR A 140 -11.44 -10.81 -1.18
CA TYR A 140 -11.82 -11.96 -0.38
C TYR A 140 -12.61 -12.95 -1.22
N ASP A 141 -12.10 -14.18 -1.30
CA ASP A 141 -12.69 -15.25 -2.12
C ASP A 141 -12.93 -14.83 -3.58
N GLY A 142 -12.00 -14.06 -4.15
CA GLY A 142 -12.08 -13.56 -5.52
C GLY A 142 -12.88 -12.26 -5.71
N ASP A 143 -13.67 -11.83 -4.73
CA ASP A 143 -14.47 -10.61 -4.80
C ASP A 143 -13.75 -9.39 -4.19
N TYR A 144 -13.94 -8.23 -4.81
CA TYR A 144 -13.30 -6.97 -4.39
C TYR A 144 -14.28 -6.04 -3.70
N TRP A 145 -13.81 -5.37 -2.64
CA TRP A 145 -14.61 -4.49 -1.80
C TRP A 145 -13.81 -3.26 -1.37
N ALA A 146 -14.45 -2.10 -1.33
CA ALA A 146 -13.96 -0.98 -0.53
C ALA A 146 -14.55 -1.12 0.87
N LEU A 147 -13.70 -1.02 1.89
CA LEU A 147 -14.10 -1.15 3.29
C LEU A 147 -14.76 0.15 3.81
N THR A 148 -15.78 0.63 3.09
CA THR A 148 -16.70 1.67 3.55
C THR A 148 -17.68 1.11 4.59
N SER A 149 -18.57 1.95 5.12
CA SER A 149 -19.64 1.52 6.00
C SER A 149 -20.99 1.99 5.44
N PRO A 150 -21.81 1.11 4.83
CA PRO A 150 -21.55 -0.33 4.58
C PRO A 150 -20.43 -0.54 3.54
N GLU A 151 -19.88 -1.76 3.47
CA GLU A 151 -18.86 -2.12 2.47
C GLU A 151 -19.41 -1.94 1.04
N THR A 152 -18.59 -1.42 0.14
CA THR A 152 -18.97 -1.16 -1.26
C THR A 152 -18.34 -2.21 -2.16
N SER A 153 -19.16 -2.98 -2.89
CA SER A 153 -18.67 -3.93 -3.88
C SER A 153 -17.96 -3.21 -5.04
N LEU A 154 -16.82 -3.73 -5.46
CA LEU A 154 -15.98 -3.18 -6.53
C LEU A 154 -15.93 -4.16 -7.72
N PRO A 155 -16.81 -4.02 -8.71
CA PRO A 155 -16.75 -4.85 -9.91
C PRO A 155 -15.53 -4.46 -10.75
N LEU A 156 -14.44 -5.22 -10.62
CA LEU A 156 -13.22 -5.02 -11.40
C LEU A 156 -13.30 -5.75 -12.73
N ARG A 157 -12.85 -5.11 -13.80
CA ARG A 157 -12.81 -5.72 -15.13
C ARG A 157 -11.65 -6.69 -15.29
N GLU A 158 -10.52 -6.35 -14.68
CA GLU A 158 -9.30 -7.13 -14.70
C GLU A 158 -8.80 -7.30 -13.27
N ARG A 159 -8.25 -8.48 -12.99
CA ARG A 159 -7.67 -8.81 -11.69
C ARG A 159 -6.35 -8.05 -11.52
N PRO A 160 -6.17 -7.23 -10.46
CA PRO A 160 -4.88 -6.63 -10.16
C PRO A 160 -3.86 -7.68 -9.71
N LEU A 161 -2.73 -7.76 -10.40
CA LEU A 161 -1.50 -8.42 -9.92
C LEU A 161 -0.65 -7.47 -9.06
N LYS A 162 -0.89 -6.17 -9.22
CA LYS A 162 -0.23 -5.09 -8.49
C LYS A 162 -1.22 -3.98 -8.19
N VAL A 163 -1.18 -3.44 -6.97
CA VAL A 163 -2.07 -2.36 -6.52
C VAL A 163 -1.24 -1.13 -6.16
N GLY A 164 -1.61 0.02 -6.71
CA GLY A 164 -1.03 1.32 -6.39
C GLY A 164 -1.90 2.06 -5.37
N ILE A 165 -1.28 2.59 -4.32
CA ILE A 165 -1.97 3.30 -3.25
C ILE A 165 -1.45 4.73 -3.22
N PHE A 166 -2.37 5.69 -3.36
CA PHE A 166 -2.07 7.12 -3.38
C PHE A 166 -2.76 7.79 -2.21
N LEU A 167 -2.01 8.57 -1.44
CA LEU A 167 -2.50 9.40 -0.36
C LEU A 167 -2.20 10.87 -0.68
N ASN A 168 -3.23 11.71 -0.56
CA ASN A 168 -3.10 13.15 -0.44
C ASN A 168 -3.73 13.58 0.88
N TYR A 169 -2.88 13.88 1.86
CA TYR A 169 -3.30 14.08 3.24
C TYR A 169 -4.16 15.35 3.37
N GLU A 170 -3.71 16.47 2.82
CA GLU A 170 -4.43 17.75 2.90
C GLU A 170 -5.75 17.74 2.12
N ALA A 171 -5.79 17.03 0.99
CA ALA A 171 -7.02 16.91 0.20
C ALA A 171 -8.01 15.87 0.75
N GLY A 172 -7.57 15.01 1.68
CA GLY A 172 -8.43 13.97 2.21
C GLY A 172 -8.63 12.76 1.29
N ASP A 173 -7.74 12.56 0.31
CA ASP A 173 -7.92 11.54 -0.72
C ASP A 173 -7.04 10.31 -0.45
N VAL A 174 -7.66 9.13 -0.46
CA VAL A 174 -6.98 7.84 -0.61
C VAL A 174 -7.50 7.17 -1.86
N SER A 175 -6.63 6.89 -2.83
CA SER A 175 -7.01 6.27 -4.10
C SER A 175 -6.22 5.00 -4.38
N PHE A 176 -6.90 4.03 -4.99
CA PHE A 176 -6.41 2.72 -5.33
C PHE A 176 -6.49 2.51 -6.85
N TYR A 177 -5.44 1.96 -7.42
CA TYR A 177 -5.35 1.66 -8.85
C TYR A 177 -4.85 0.24 -9.06
N ASN A 178 -5.42 -0.41 -10.07
CA ASN A 178 -4.88 -1.63 -10.63
C ASN A 178 -3.68 -1.24 -11.48
N MET A 179 -2.48 -1.62 -11.06
CA MET A 179 -1.25 -1.29 -11.77
C MET A 179 -0.94 -2.28 -12.90
N THR A 180 -1.73 -3.34 -13.04
CA THR A 180 -1.61 -4.32 -14.11
C THR A 180 -2.17 -3.77 -15.43
N ASP A 181 -3.38 -3.22 -15.41
CA ASP A 181 -4.04 -2.64 -16.59
C ASP A 181 -4.14 -1.10 -16.53
N GLY A 182 -3.84 -0.52 -15.37
CA GLY A 182 -3.93 0.90 -15.11
C GLY A 182 -5.32 1.37 -14.66
N SER A 183 -6.26 0.47 -14.34
CA SER A 183 -7.62 0.88 -14.00
C SER A 183 -7.68 1.60 -12.65
N HIS A 184 -8.55 2.60 -12.53
CA HIS A 184 -8.97 3.06 -11.21
C HIS A 184 -9.75 1.93 -10.52
N ILE A 185 -9.46 1.69 -9.25
CA ILE A 185 -10.20 0.73 -8.43
C ILE A 185 -11.22 1.49 -7.58
N PHE A 186 -10.73 2.40 -6.75
CA PHE A 186 -11.58 3.12 -5.80
C PHE A 186 -10.88 4.37 -5.26
N THR A 187 -11.65 5.40 -4.92
CA THR A 187 -11.18 6.54 -4.14
C THR A 187 -12.15 6.77 -2.99
N PHE A 188 -11.63 6.84 -1.77
CA PHE A 188 -12.45 7.18 -0.61
C PHE A 188 -12.87 8.65 -0.68
N PRO A 189 -14.18 8.97 -0.67
CA PRO A 189 -14.65 10.34 -0.78
C PRO A 189 -14.40 11.13 0.52
N GLN A 190 -13.99 12.39 0.36
CA GLN A 190 -13.98 13.48 1.38
C GLN A 190 -13.62 13.06 2.81
N ASN A 191 -12.33 12.86 3.07
CA ASN A 191 -11.85 12.56 4.41
C ASN A 191 -11.18 13.78 5.05
N THR A 192 -11.49 14.07 6.30
CA THR A 192 -10.65 14.96 7.11
C THR A 192 -9.71 14.11 7.93
N PHE A 193 -8.48 13.95 7.45
CA PHE A 193 -7.47 13.22 8.22
C PHE A 193 -6.98 14.05 9.40
N TYR A 194 -6.67 13.36 10.48
CA TYR A 194 -6.00 13.90 11.65
C TYR A 194 -5.04 12.85 12.20
N GLY A 195 -3.97 13.32 12.81
CA GLY A 195 -2.92 12.46 13.36
C GLY A 195 -2.07 11.79 12.28
N VAL A 196 -1.43 10.69 12.66
CA VAL A 196 -0.53 9.95 11.77
C VAL A 196 -1.30 8.84 11.07
N LEU A 197 -1.11 8.73 9.77
CA LEU A 197 -1.55 7.61 8.92
C LEU A 197 -0.35 6.70 8.60
N ARG A 198 -0.63 5.41 8.45
CA ARG A 198 0.37 4.39 8.12
C ARG A 198 -0.16 3.43 7.06
N PRO A 199 0.69 2.91 6.16
CA PRO A 199 0.33 1.82 5.27
C PRO A 199 -0.14 0.59 6.05
N LEU A 200 -1.14 -0.10 5.53
CA LEU A 200 -1.76 -1.28 6.13
C LEU A 200 -1.78 -2.44 5.15
N PHE A 201 -1.42 -3.62 5.66
CA PHE A 201 -1.36 -4.88 4.91
C PHE A 201 -1.97 -5.99 5.76
N ARG A 202 -2.84 -6.80 5.15
CA ARG A 202 -3.48 -7.93 5.80
C ARG A 202 -3.51 -9.16 4.89
N LEU A 203 -3.15 -10.31 5.43
CA LEU A 203 -3.40 -11.63 4.82
C LEU A 203 -4.61 -12.26 5.51
N TRP A 204 -5.40 -13.09 4.84
CA TRP A 204 -6.60 -13.68 5.47
C TRP A 204 -6.35 -15.05 6.11
N SER A 205 -5.43 -15.82 5.53
CA SER A 205 -5.16 -17.20 5.90
C SER A 205 -3.76 -17.62 5.45
N SER A 206 -3.34 -18.82 5.86
CA SER A 206 -2.12 -19.50 5.38
C SER A 206 -2.04 -19.59 3.86
N ASP A 207 -3.20 -19.73 3.21
CA ASP A 207 -3.27 -19.97 1.76
C ASP A 207 -3.26 -18.65 0.96
N SER A 208 -3.20 -17.51 1.66
CA SER A 208 -3.26 -16.19 1.03
C SER A 208 -2.00 -15.84 0.25
N GLY A 209 -0.90 -16.59 0.32
CA GLY A 209 0.36 -16.26 -0.38
C GLY A 209 1.16 -15.15 0.31
N SER A 210 1.69 -14.19 -0.44
CA SER A 210 2.57 -13.13 0.08
C SER A 210 2.28 -11.75 -0.53
N LEU A 211 2.27 -10.71 0.30
CA LEU A 211 2.27 -9.32 -0.19
C LEU A 211 3.70 -8.80 -0.23
N THR A 212 4.10 -8.18 -1.35
CA THR A 212 5.46 -7.64 -1.53
C THR A 212 5.40 -6.17 -1.94
N ILE A 213 6.03 -5.29 -1.16
CA ILE A 213 6.12 -3.87 -1.46
C ILE A 213 7.18 -3.65 -2.55
N CYS A 214 6.81 -2.93 -3.62
CA CYS A 214 7.73 -2.62 -4.69
C CYS A 214 8.83 -1.64 -4.22
N SER A 215 10.07 -1.87 -4.66
CA SER A 215 11.18 -0.93 -4.44
C SER A 215 10.95 0.35 -5.26
N ALA A 216 11.25 1.51 -4.67
CA ALA A 216 11.09 2.80 -5.34
C ALA A 216 12.13 3.06 -6.44
N GLU A 217 13.26 2.35 -6.47
CA GLU A 217 14.28 2.41 -7.52
C GLU A 217 14.96 1.05 -7.70
N GLY A 218 15.43 0.79 -8.92
CA GLY A 218 16.07 -0.45 -9.37
C GLY A 218 17.32 -0.79 -8.56
N GLU A 219 17.44 -2.06 -8.21
CA GLU A 219 18.66 -2.60 -7.63
C GLU A 219 19.79 -2.45 -8.66
N CYS A 220 20.69 -1.48 -8.44
CA CYS A 220 22.00 -1.51 -9.06
C CYS A 220 22.77 -2.68 -8.43
N THR A 221 22.60 -3.87 -9.01
CA THR A 221 23.47 -5.02 -8.73
C THR A 221 24.77 -4.82 -9.48
N ASP A 222 25.69 -4.04 -8.90
CA ASP A 222 27.12 -4.16 -9.23
C ASP A 222 27.88 -4.46 -7.94
N VAL A 223 27.94 -5.75 -7.64
CA VAL A 223 28.94 -6.31 -6.74
C VAL A 223 30.28 -6.23 -7.48
N ILE A 224 31.00 -5.11 -7.35
CA ILE A 224 32.42 -5.09 -7.68
C ILE A 224 33.17 -5.55 -6.43
N HIS A 225 33.56 -6.83 -6.42
CA HIS A 225 34.61 -7.31 -5.53
C HIS A 225 35.87 -6.48 -5.79
N LYS A 226 36.34 -5.73 -4.78
CA LYS A 226 37.70 -5.17 -4.81
C LYS A 226 38.70 -6.34 -4.73
N PRO A 227 39.71 -6.42 -5.62
CA PRO A 227 40.78 -7.38 -5.46
C PRO A 227 41.60 -7.02 -4.22
N THR A 228 41.79 -8.00 -3.34
CA THR A 228 42.71 -7.91 -2.22
C THR A 228 44.14 -7.89 -2.76
N LEU A 229 44.83 -6.75 -2.65
CA LEU A 229 46.28 -6.71 -2.87
C LEU A 229 46.96 -7.36 -1.67
N GLN A 230 47.56 -8.54 -1.87
CA GLN A 230 48.53 -9.08 -0.94
C GLN A 230 49.86 -8.36 -1.14
N VAL A 231 50.37 -7.76 -0.07
CA VAL A 231 51.72 -7.23 0.00
C VAL A 231 52.66 -8.41 0.26
N LYS A 232 53.63 -8.62 -0.63
CA LYS A 232 54.81 -9.45 -0.39
C LYS A 232 55.86 -8.65 0.37
#